data_AF-A0A330HI54-F1
#
_entry.id   AF-A0A330HI54-F1
#
_cell.length_a   1.000
_cell.length_b   1.000
_cell.length_c   1.000
_cell.angle_alpha   90.00
_cell.angle_beta   90.00
_cell.angle_gamma   90.00
#
_symmetry.space_group_name_H-M   'P 1'
#
loop_
_entity.id
_entity.type
_entity.pdbx_description
1 polymer ?
#
loop_
_entity_poly.entity_id
_entity_poly.type
_entity_poly.pdbx_seq_one_letter_code
_entity_poly.pdbx_strand_id
1 'polypeptide(L)'
;MVFVLARYLLMPFALIAVTLFAMASYIIATTLHHQVAWQRTAATVTDVSPYSETRANGLVTDGINVAVSYIANEAPMTWSGKDKDIGLYKATKGDRIEFYYDPADPSNLDTAAMKGWRGGLLLLAVTGGFTVFYVWFFWLRGRRVTT
;
A
#
# COMPACT_ATOMS: atom_id res chain seq x y z
N MET A 1 -12.97 30.32 26.21
CA MET A 1 -13.43 30.44 24.82
C MET A 1 -12.44 29.87 23.80
N VAL A 2 -11.16 30.28 23.78
CA VAL A 2 -10.15 29.82 22.80
C VAL A 2 -9.97 28.30 22.76
N PHE A 3 -9.99 27.63 23.90
CA PHE A 3 -9.84 26.16 23.98
C PHE A 3 -10.99 25.39 23.31
N VAL A 4 -12.23 25.87 23.49
CA VAL A 4 -13.43 25.26 22.89
C VAL A 4 -13.45 25.50 21.38
N LEU A 5 -13.09 26.71 20.94
CA LEU A 5 -12.97 27.04 19.52
C LEU A 5 -11.89 26.17 18.84
N ALA A 6 -10.70 26.05 19.44
CA ALA A 6 -9.61 25.24 18.90
C ALA A 6 -9.98 23.75 18.78
N ARG A 7 -10.74 23.21 19.75
CA ARG A 7 -11.24 21.83 19.72
C ARG A 7 -12.09 21.57 18.47
N TYR A 8 -13.05 22.43 18.17
CA TYR A 8 -13.94 22.25 17.03
C TYR A 8 -13.28 22.63 15.69
N LEU A 9 -12.40 23.63 15.68
CA LEU A 9 -11.65 24.01 14.48
C LEU A 9 -10.70 22.91 14.01
N LEU A 10 -10.10 22.17 14.95
CA LEU A 10 -9.21 21.04 14.63
C LEU A 10 -9.96 19.71 14.39
N MET A 11 -11.25 19.64 14.68
CA MET A 11 -12.05 18.41 14.55
C MET A 11 -12.07 17.85 13.11
N PRO A 12 -12.23 18.67 12.04
CA PRO A 12 -12.15 18.15 10.66
C PRO A 12 -10.79 17.52 10.34
N PHE A 13 -9.69 18.12 10.81
CA PHE A 13 -8.35 17.57 10.63
C PHE A 13 -8.16 16.25 11.38
N ALA A 14 -8.73 16.14 12.59
CA ALA A 14 -8.73 14.89 13.34
C ALA A 14 -9.51 13.79 12.62
N LEU A 15 -10.66 14.10 12.03
CA LEU A 15 -11.44 13.16 11.23
C LEU A 15 -10.68 12.71 9.97
N ILE A 16 -10.03 13.63 9.26
CA ILE A 16 -9.18 13.29 8.11
C ILE A 16 -8.02 12.38 8.55
N ALA A 17 -7.36 12.71 9.65
CA ALA A 17 -6.25 11.90 10.18
C ALA A 17 -6.71 10.48 10.54
N VAL A 18 -7.87 10.32 11.17
CA VAL A 18 -8.46 8.99 11.48
C VAL A 18 -8.70 8.19 10.19
N THR A 19 -9.30 8.82 9.17
CA THR A 19 -9.57 8.15 7.89
C THR A 19 -8.28 7.71 7.20
N LEU A 20 -7.27 8.60 7.13
CA LEU A 20 -5.97 8.29 6.55
C LEU A 20 -5.25 7.17 7.32
N PHE A 21 -5.32 7.20 8.65
CA PHE A 21 -4.76 6.15 9.51
C PHE A 21 -5.43 4.80 9.24
N ALA A 22 -6.76 4.76 9.14
CA ALA A 22 -7.52 3.55 8.86
C ALA A 22 -7.20 2.98 7.48
N MET A 23 -7.16 3.83 6.45
CA MET A 23 -6.80 3.41 5.08
C MET A 23 -5.37 2.87 5.00
N ALA A 24 -4.41 3.56 5.62
CA ALA A 24 -3.02 3.09 5.64
C ALA A 24 -2.88 1.76 6.40
N SER A 25 -3.59 1.63 7.54
CA SER A 25 -3.62 0.39 8.33
C SER A 25 -4.20 -0.76 7.54
N TYR A 26 -5.29 -0.52 6.79
CA TYR A 26 -5.91 -1.52 5.93
C TYR A 26 -4.94 -2.02 4.86
N ILE A 27 -4.30 -1.12 4.11
CA ILE A 27 -3.33 -1.48 3.07
C ILE A 27 -2.17 -2.31 3.67
N ILE A 28 -1.63 -1.86 4.81
CA ILE A 28 -0.54 -2.55 5.51
C ILE A 28 -0.99 -3.92 6.01
N ALA A 29 -2.19 -4.05 6.58
CA ALA A 29 -2.71 -5.32 7.07
C ALA A 29 -2.93 -6.32 5.92
N THR A 30 -3.50 -5.88 4.80
CA THR A 30 -3.71 -6.75 3.62
C THR A 30 -2.39 -7.25 3.05
N THR A 31 -1.41 -6.36 2.91
CA THR A 31 -0.08 -6.73 2.39
C THR A 31 0.67 -7.66 3.35
N LEU A 32 0.58 -7.44 4.68
CA LEU A 32 1.10 -8.38 5.67
C LEU A 32 0.38 -9.74 5.60
N HIS A 33 -0.94 -9.73 5.39
CA HIS A 33 -1.71 -10.96 5.24
C HIS A 33 -1.23 -11.77 4.03
N HIS A 34 -1.02 -11.13 2.88
CA HIS A 34 -0.45 -11.80 1.71
C HIS A 34 0.95 -12.36 2.02
N GLN A 35 1.84 -11.60 2.66
CA GLN A 35 3.17 -12.10 3.02
C GLN A 35 3.17 -13.34 3.92
N VAL A 36 2.10 -13.55 4.71
CA VAL A 36 1.95 -14.70 5.61
C VAL A 36 1.20 -15.85 4.94
N ALA A 37 0.14 -15.56 4.19
CA ALA A 37 -0.75 -16.56 3.64
C ALA A 37 -0.33 -17.06 2.25
N TRP A 38 0.39 -16.25 1.48
CA TRP A 38 0.78 -16.55 0.11
C TRP A 38 2.17 -17.17 0.06
N GLN A 39 2.42 -17.96 -0.97
CA GLN A 39 3.69 -18.65 -1.16
C GLN A 39 4.67 -17.77 -1.91
N ARG A 40 5.91 -17.70 -1.43
CA ARG A 40 6.98 -16.95 -2.10
C ARG A 40 7.57 -17.79 -3.23
N THR A 41 7.64 -17.23 -4.43
CA THR A 41 8.26 -17.86 -5.59
C THR A 41 9.16 -16.88 -6.32
N ALA A 42 10.08 -17.42 -7.12
CA ALA A 42 10.92 -16.62 -8.00
C ALA A 42 10.40 -16.78 -9.43
N ALA A 43 10.06 -15.67 -10.06
CA ALA A 43 9.68 -15.61 -11.45
C ALA A 43 10.83 -15.09 -12.33
N THR A 44 10.88 -15.54 -13.57
CA THR A 44 11.78 -15.07 -14.60
C THR A 44 11.02 -14.20 -15.58
N VAL A 45 11.51 -13.00 -15.85
CA VAL A 45 10.92 -12.10 -16.83
C VAL A 45 11.16 -12.65 -18.23
N THR A 46 10.09 -12.98 -18.95
CA THR A 46 10.14 -13.55 -20.29
C THR A 46 9.99 -12.49 -21.37
N ASP A 47 9.28 -11.40 -21.08
CA ASP A 47 9.11 -10.27 -22.00
C ASP A 47 8.85 -8.96 -21.26
N VAL A 48 9.26 -7.85 -21.89
CA VAL A 48 9.03 -6.49 -21.39
C VAL A 48 8.70 -5.61 -22.58
N SER A 49 7.55 -4.96 -22.55
CA SER A 49 7.15 -3.98 -23.58
C SER A 49 6.77 -2.65 -22.96
N PRO A 50 7.29 -1.52 -23.46
CA PRO A 50 6.89 -0.21 -22.96
C PRO A 50 5.45 0.11 -23.38
N TYR A 51 4.73 0.83 -22.53
CA TYR A 51 3.44 1.41 -22.87
C TYR A 51 3.37 2.85 -22.39
N SER A 52 2.49 3.63 -23.00
CA SER A 52 2.19 5.00 -22.59
C SER A 52 0.67 5.18 -22.55
N GLU A 53 0.16 5.71 -21.45
CA GLU A 53 -1.27 5.93 -21.24
C GLU A 53 -1.53 7.42 -20.98
N THR A 54 -2.35 8.03 -21.85
CA THR A 54 -2.85 9.39 -21.64
C THR A 54 -4.08 9.34 -20.76
N ARG A 55 -4.00 9.91 -19.56
CA ARG A 55 -5.15 10.05 -18.66
C ARG A 55 -6.10 11.14 -19.15
N ALA A 56 -7.33 11.09 -18.66
CA ALA A 56 -8.38 12.06 -18.99
C ALA A 56 -8.01 13.54 -18.69
N ASN A 57 -7.05 13.77 -17.79
CA ASN A 57 -6.52 15.10 -17.47
C ASN A 57 -5.33 15.53 -18.34
N GLY A 58 -5.03 14.80 -19.41
CA GLY A 58 -3.93 15.08 -20.34
C GLY A 58 -2.54 14.67 -19.85
N LEU A 59 -2.42 14.08 -18.64
CA LEU A 59 -1.16 13.57 -18.15
C LEU A 59 -0.84 12.23 -18.84
N VAL A 60 0.35 12.16 -19.41
CA VAL A 60 0.90 10.93 -19.97
C VAL A 60 1.66 10.19 -18.87
N THR A 61 1.33 8.91 -18.67
CA THR A 61 2.05 8.02 -17.78
C THR A 61 2.66 6.89 -18.58
N ASP A 62 3.99 6.82 -18.54
CA ASP A 62 4.75 5.71 -19.13
C ASP A 62 4.86 4.57 -18.11
N GLY A 63 4.85 3.34 -18.62
CA GLY A 63 5.03 2.13 -17.84
C GLY A 63 5.56 1.00 -18.71
N ILE A 64 5.68 -0.18 -18.11
CA ILE A 64 6.08 -1.40 -18.83
C ILE A 64 5.04 -2.50 -18.59
N ASN A 65 4.68 -3.21 -19.65
CA ASN A 65 4.03 -4.50 -19.52
C ASN A 65 5.12 -5.54 -19.34
N VAL A 66 4.87 -6.49 -18.44
CA VAL A 66 5.84 -7.52 -18.09
C VAL A 66 5.16 -8.86 -18.23
N ALA A 67 5.82 -9.78 -18.93
CA ALA A 67 5.48 -11.20 -18.90
C ALA A 67 6.51 -11.95 -18.04
N VAL A 68 6.04 -12.84 -17.19
CA VAL A 68 6.87 -13.63 -16.30
C VAL A 68 6.49 -15.10 -16.35
N SER A 69 7.47 -15.98 -16.19
CA SER A 69 7.27 -17.41 -15.96
C SER A 69 7.74 -17.78 -14.56
N TYR A 70 6.99 -18.63 -13.87
CA TYR A 70 7.31 -19.09 -12.52
C TYR A 70 6.74 -20.49 -12.30
N ILE A 71 7.11 -21.09 -11.17
CA ILE A 71 6.55 -22.37 -10.74
C ILE A 71 5.60 -22.07 -9.58
N ALA A 72 4.37 -22.55 -9.68
CA ALA A 72 3.38 -22.50 -8.62
C ALA A 72 2.74 -23.88 -8.47
N ASN A 73 2.67 -24.38 -7.24
CA ASN A 73 2.11 -25.70 -6.93
C ASN A 73 2.69 -26.81 -7.82
N GLU A 74 4.02 -26.80 -8.01
CA GLU A 74 4.79 -27.74 -8.85
C GLU A 74 4.48 -27.69 -10.35
N ALA A 75 3.64 -26.77 -10.80
CA ALA A 75 3.32 -26.57 -12.21
C ALA A 75 3.97 -25.28 -12.76
N PRO A 76 4.48 -25.30 -14.01
CA PRO A 76 4.92 -24.08 -14.67
C PRO A 76 3.72 -23.19 -14.99
N MET A 77 3.83 -21.91 -14.60
CA MET A 77 2.83 -20.87 -14.83
C MET A 77 3.45 -19.70 -15.60
N THR A 78 2.59 -18.98 -16.31
CA THR A 78 2.94 -17.74 -17.00
C THR A 78 1.93 -16.66 -16.65
N TRP A 79 2.41 -15.45 -16.43
CA TRP A 79 1.58 -14.28 -16.20
C TRP A 79 2.05 -13.14 -17.10
N SER A 80 1.11 -12.29 -17.52
CA SER A 80 1.40 -11.08 -18.29
C SER A 80 0.44 -9.97 -17.87
N GLY A 81 0.97 -8.77 -17.65
CA GLY A 81 0.18 -7.63 -17.20
C GLY A 81 1.04 -6.38 -17.04
N LYS A 82 0.51 -5.36 -16.36
CA LYS A 82 1.23 -4.11 -16.14
C LYS A 82 2.19 -4.26 -14.96
N ASP A 83 3.35 -3.64 -15.05
CA ASP A 83 4.35 -3.58 -13.98
C ASP A 83 3.78 -3.26 -12.60
N LYS A 84 2.89 -2.26 -12.54
CA LYS A 84 2.23 -1.82 -11.31
C LYS A 84 1.39 -2.89 -10.63
N ASP A 85 0.85 -3.85 -11.39
CA ASP A 85 -0.02 -4.90 -10.85
C ASP A 85 0.78 -5.89 -10.01
N ILE A 86 2.07 -6.05 -10.34
CA ILE A 86 3.05 -6.87 -9.60
C ILE A 86 4.13 -6.01 -8.93
N GLY A 87 3.87 -4.71 -8.75
CA GLY A 87 4.74 -3.78 -8.01
C GLY A 87 6.13 -3.55 -8.60
N LEU A 88 6.35 -3.79 -9.89
CA LEU A 88 7.60 -3.50 -10.59
C LEU A 88 7.66 -2.04 -11.07
N TYR A 89 8.88 -1.48 -11.15
CA TYR A 89 9.16 -0.15 -11.74
C TYR A 89 10.10 -0.21 -12.94
N LYS A 90 10.83 -1.32 -13.04
CA LYS A 90 11.79 -1.63 -14.09
C LYS A 90 11.96 -3.13 -14.10
N ALA A 91 12.09 -3.69 -15.29
CA ALA A 91 12.36 -5.10 -15.50
C ALA A 91 13.11 -5.24 -16.82
N THR A 92 14.03 -6.18 -16.87
CA THR A 92 14.74 -6.59 -18.07
C THR A 92 14.38 -8.04 -18.35
N LYS A 93 14.27 -8.41 -19.62
CA LYS A 93 14.11 -9.81 -20.00
C LYS A 93 15.26 -10.65 -19.44
N GLY A 94 14.92 -11.75 -18.78
CA GLY A 94 15.86 -12.62 -18.08
C GLY A 94 16.06 -12.28 -16.60
N ASP A 95 15.55 -11.14 -16.11
CA ASP A 95 15.63 -10.81 -14.68
C ASP A 95 14.88 -11.84 -13.84
N ARG A 96 15.45 -12.17 -12.68
CA ARG A 96 14.80 -13.01 -11.68
C ARG A 96 14.28 -12.14 -10.56
N ILE A 97 12.98 -12.24 -10.31
CA ILE A 97 12.23 -11.38 -9.42
C ILE A 97 11.36 -12.23 -8.51
N GLU A 98 11.24 -11.81 -7.26
CA GLU A 98 10.50 -12.57 -6.25
C GLU A 98 9.11 -11.99 -6.05
N PHE A 99 8.14 -12.90 -5.95
CA PHE A 99 6.73 -12.59 -5.79
C PHE A 99 6.10 -13.50 -4.75
N TYR A 100 4.95 -13.06 -4.26
CA TYR A 100 4.00 -13.91 -3.56
C TYR A 100 2.89 -14.29 -4.52
N TYR A 101 2.45 -15.54 -4.51
CA TYR A 101 1.28 -16.01 -5.25
C TYR A 101 0.26 -16.64 -4.31
N ASP A 102 -1.03 -16.44 -4.59
CA ASP A 102 -2.09 -17.10 -3.83
C ASP A 102 -2.11 -18.61 -4.17
N PRO A 103 -1.90 -19.52 -3.20
CA PRO A 103 -1.93 -20.95 -3.48
C PRO A 103 -3.31 -21.45 -3.96
N ALA A 104 -4.40 -20.75 -3.64
CA ALA A 104 -5.76 -21.07 -4.10
C ALA A 104 -6.07 -20.54 -5.50
N ASP A 105 -5.44 -19.42 -5.91
CA ASP A 105 -5.48 -18.87 -7.26
C ASP A 105 -4.09 -18.44 -7.71
N PRO A 106 -3.28 -19.36 -8.29
CA PRO A 106 -1.89 -19.09 -8.60
C PRO A 106 -1.67 -17.97 -9.61
N SER A 107 -2.71 -17.53 -10.33
CA SER A 107 -2.63 -16.42 -11.28
C SER A 107 -2.59 -15.05 -10.60
N ASN A 108 -2.96 -14.99 -9.32
CA ASN A 108 -2.94 -13.79 -8.50
C ASN A 108 -1.55 -13.60 -7.88
N LEU A 109 -0.87 -12.53 -8.29
CA LEU A 109 0.50 -12.23 -7.92
C LEU A 109 0.57 -10.92 -7.16
N ASP A 110 1.39 -10.88 -6.12
CA ASP A 110 1.72 -9.67 -5.37
C ASP A 110 3.23 -9.54 -5.21
N THR A 111 3.70 -8.31 -5.12
CA THR A 111 5.12 -8.01 -5.02
C THR A 111 5.69 -8.45 -3.68
N ALA A 112 6.91 -9.01 -3.68
CA ALA A 112 7.59 -9.31 -2.43
C ALA A 112 8.02 -8.05 -1.67
N ALA A 113 8.19 -6.92 -2.37
CA ALA A 113 8.62 -5.66 -1.79
C ALA A 113 7.42 -4.74 -1.55
N MET A 114 7.01 -4.55 -0.29
CA MET A 114 5.98 -3.57 0.08
C MET A 114 6.37 -2.16 -0.40
N LYS A 115 5.86 -1.77 -1.56
CA LYS A 115 6.16 -0.48 -2.15
C LYS A 115 5.63 0.63 -1.23
N GLY A 116 6.51 1.56 -0.88
CA GLY A 116 6.13 2.71 -0.07
C GLY A 116 5.95 2.40 1.42
N TRP A 117 6.38 1.24 1.93
CA TRP A 117 6.29 0.88 3.36
C TRP A 117 6.79 1.98 4.30
N ARG A 118 7.94 2.60 3.99
CA ARG A 118 8.48 3.73 4.77
C ARG A 118 7.54 4.94 4.80
N GLY A 119 6.92 5.27 3.66
CA GLY A 119 5.94 6.33 3.56
C GLY A 119 4.64 5.99 4.29
N GLY A 120 4.17 4.74 4.18
CA GLY A 120 3.01 4.23 4.91
C GLY A 120 3.21 4.26 6.42
N LEU A 121 4.38 3.84 6.91
CA LEU A 121 4.74 3.93 8.32
C LEU A 121 4.81 5.36 8.81
N LEU A 122 5.39 6.29 8.02
CA LEU A 122 5.42 7.70 8.36
C LEU A 122 3.99 8.27 8.45
N LEU A 123 3.13 7.92 7.49
CA LEU A 123 1.73 8.34 7.49
C LEU A 123 1.00 7.82 8.74
N LEU A 124 1.17 6.54 9.10
CA LEU A 124 0.61 5.96 10.32
C LEU A 124 1.12 6.68 11.58
N ALA A 125 2.42 6.92 11.68
CA ALA A 125 3.02 7.58 12.84
C ALA A 125 2.47 9.00 13.02
N VAL A 126 2.40 9.78 11.94
CA VAL A 126 1.93 11.17 11.98
C VAL A 126 0.42 11.24 12.25
N THR A 127 -0.39 10.50 11.50
CA THR A 127 -1.86 10.54 11.64
C THR A 127 -2.32 9.93 12.96
N GLY A 128 -1.73 8.79 13.35
CA GLY A 128 -1.99 8.15 14.64
C GLY A 128 -1.55 9.03 15.80
N GLY A 129 -0.32 9.57 15.74
CA GLY A 129 0.21 10.46 16.77
C GLY A 129 -0.63 11.72 16.96
N PHE A 130 -1.01 12.39 15.86
CA PHE A 130 -1.90 13.55 15.91
C PHE A 130 -3.27 13.20 16.48
N THR A 131 -3.88 12.09 16.04
CA THR A 131 -5.21 11.65 16.51
C THR A 131 -5.21 11.37 18.01
N VAL A 132 -4.25 10.58 18.49
CA VAL A 132 -4.10 10.26 19.91
C VAL A 132 -3.87 11.52 20.73
N PHE A 133 -2.99 12.41 20.27
CA PHE A 133 -2.73 13.68 20.94
C PHE A 133 -3.99 14.57 20.98
N TYR A 134 -4.72 14.71 19.88
CA TYR A 134 -5.95 15.50 19.79
C TYR A 134 -7.02 14.99 20.78
N VAL A 135 -7.29 13.68 20.78
CA VAL A 135 -8.27 13.07 21.69
C VAL A 135 -7.84 13.26 23.14
N TRP A 136 -6.58 12.96 23.46
CA TRP A 136 -6.05 13.12 24.81
C TRP A 136 -6.15 14.57 25.29
N PHE A 137 -5.66 15.52 24.49
CA PHE A 137 -5.55 16.92 24.89
C PHE A 137 -6.91 17.61 25.02
N PHE A 138 -7.81 17.43 24.05
CA PHE A 138 -9.08 18.16 24.01
C PHE A 138 -10.25 17.45 24.72
N TRP A 139 -10.19 16.13 24.89
CA TRP A 139 -11.35 15.35 25.37
C TRP A 139 -11.08 14.60 26.67
N LEU A 140 -9.85 14.16 26.94
CA LEU A 140 -9.51 13.39 28.14
C LEU A 140 -8.85 14.26 29.22
N ARG A 141 -7.89 15.11 28.86
CA ARG A 141 -7.14 15.97 29.80
C ARG A 141 -8.03 17.02 30.47
N GLY A 142 -8.97 17.61 29.73
CA GLY A 142 -9.87 18.66 30.23
C GLY A 142 -10.94 18.20 31.23
N ARG A 143 -11.11 16.90 31.46
CA ARG A 143 -12.12 16.36 32.42
C ARG A 143 -11.66 16.35 33.88
N ARG A 144 -10.43 16.76 34.18
CA ARG A 144 -9.84 16.70 35.53
C ARG A 144 -10.01 17.99 36.37
N VAL A 145 -10.77 18.99 35.91
CA VAL A 145 -10.87 20.30 36.59
C VAL A 145 -12.25 20.55 37.23
N THR A 146 -13.09 19.53 37.36
CA THR A 146 -14.35 19.63 38.11
C THR A 146 -14.43 18.51 39.13
N THR A 147 -13.75 18.69 40.26
CA THR A 147 -14.16 18.15 41.57
C THR A 147 -13.83 19.20 42.62
#